data_AF-A1AR36-F1
#
_entry.id   AF-A1AR36-F1
#
_cell.length_a   1.000
_cell.length_b   1.000
_cell.length_c   1.000
_cell.angle_alpha   90.00
_cell.angle_beta   90.00
_cell.angle_gamma   90.00
#
_symmetry.space_group_name_H-M   'P 1'
#
loop_
_entity.id
_entity.type
_entity.pdbx_description
1 polymer ?
#
loop_
_entity_poly.entity_id
_entity_poly.type
_entity_poly.pdbx_seq_one_letter_code
_entity_poly.pdbx_strand_id
1 'polypeptide(L)'
;MKRTNAFFMAVLFCCIAGTALVASAAYHHAGSADTDAGNFLRVYPDKAGTKLDNCATCHGGGVYTSSSGKKSTLGSCQYCHAATNYGADTGKYAQTLNSYGTAYMDNGRNETAIANIQNEDSDSDGYSNLTEIQANRYPGDANDHPGKVVAPFRIFTKKQLEAMPQHRQFMLMNTTKSGDFYTQYSGVTMENLLKKAGISSSATRIFAYSPDGYAQQHPLEDSSDNTGNSYAPFVIGSYPQASYFYAAEADKAINETYGWCDYSSPNAQGRQNGDPIRVKNGLRLMLAIKADGTDLTPGVLGDDNKLTSGSEGPFRVVSPEKILGPPDQPSTKPALGSIWQYNPSADHNAGFSTKCATMIKVDPLPDGTTDIDVMEAGWGYVDQGKIVVYGALQGPQPIFPAAGATKVNWHPAFFMWKHSPGVERKDIVSYKLEYTKDETLTDWTTVMIERSAKKARMHFDPMVKDNTTIILEPNTRYWWRVTDLDENGGTTVSSVRSFTTKAKPARK
;
A
#
# COMPACT_ATOMS: atom_id res chain seq x y z
N MET A 1 55.89 35.18 7.77
CA MET A 1 55.24 34.89 9.07
C MET A 1 53.75 34.70 8.82
N LYS A 2 53.29 33.45 8.96
CA LYS A 2 51.92 32.91 9.12
C LYS A 2 50.72 33.70 8.55
N ARG A 3 50.02 33.08 7.58
CA ARG A 3 48.57 32.78 7.62
C ARG A 3 48.21 31.82 6.47
N THR A 4 48.52 30.55 6.68
CA THR A 4 47.97 29.40 5.97
C THR A 4 46.79 28.83 6.79
N ASN A 5 45.84 28.22 6.08
CA ASN A 5 44.81 27.30 6.57
C ASN A 5 43.51 27.92 7.13
N ALA A 6 42.63 28.33 6.21
CA ALA A 6 41.19 28.39 6.45
C ALA A 6 40.46 27.82 5.22
N PHE A 7 40.63 26.53 4.94
CA PHE A 7 39.85 25.84 3.89
C PHE A 7 39.59 24.34 4.16
N PHE A 8 39.74 23.86 5.39
CA PHE A 8 39.61 22.43 5.72
C PHE A 8 38.70 22.12 6.91
N MET A 9 37.70 22.96 7.17
CA MET A 9 36.72 22.75 8.27
C MET A 9 35.27 23.06 7.84
N ALA A 10 34.87 22.63 6.65
CA ALA A 10 33.47 22.71 6.21
C ALA A 10 32.98 21.44 5.48
N VAL A 11 33.72 20.33 5.56
CA VAL A 11 33.37 19.04 4.92
C VAL A 11 33.17 17.91 5.94
N LEU A 12 33.32 18.19 7.24
CA LEU A 12 33.26 17.17 8.31
C LEU A 12 32.15 17.43 9.34
N PHE A 13 31.01 17.97 8.90
CA PHE A 13 29.84 18.19 9.78
C PHE A 13 28.51 17.70 9.17
N CYS A 14 28.56 16.80 8.18
CA CYS A 14 27.38 16.14 7.62
C CYS A 14 27.32 14.63 7.90
N CYS A 15 28.22 14.07 8.72
CA CYS A 15 28.34 12.60 8.85
C CYS A 15 27.95 12.02 10.22
N ILE A 16 27.55 12.78 11.24
CA ILE A 16 27.20 12.21 12.55
C ILE A 16 26.04 12.98 13.19
N ALA A 17 24.83 12.73 12.71
CA ALA A 17 23.59 12.94 13.45
C ALA A 17 22.49 12.00 12.91
N GLY A 18 22.86 10.76 12.60
CA GLY A 18 21.91 9.66 12.49
C GLY A 18 21.69 9.12 13.89
N THR A 19 20.90 9.80 14.71
CA THR A 19 20.24 9.08 15.80
C THR A 19 19.42 7.99 15.11
N ALA A 20 19.80 6.73 15.31
CA ALA A 20 18.98 5.59 14.96
C ALA A 20 17.64 5.80 15.67
N LEU A 21 16.67 6.37 14.94
CA LEU A 21 15.28 6.11 15.21
C LEU A 21 15.19 4.59 15.13
N VAL A 22 14.94 3.96 16.27
CA VAL A 22 14.46 2.58 16.30
C VAL A 22 13.14 2.64 15.54
N ALA A 23 13.21 2.43 14.23
CA ALA A 23 12.03 2.30 13.40
C ALA A 23 11.38 1.02 13.87
N SER A 24 10.29 1.14 14.65
CA SER A 24 9.45 0.01 14.95
C SER A 24 8.91 -0.51 13.63
N ALA A 25 9.41 -1.68 13.26
CA ALA A 25 9.11 -2.34 12.01
C ALA A 25 7.58 -2.52 11.87
N ALA A 26 7.04 -2.23 10.68
CA ALA A 26 5.61 -2.33 10.35
C ALA A 26 4.93 -3.59 10.87
N TYR A 27 5.67 -4.70 10.76
CA TYR A 27 5.19 -6.06 10.97
C TYR A 27 6.11 -6.86 11.92
N HIS A 28 6.79 -6.20 12.86
CA HIS A 28 7.48 -6.95 13.90
C HIS A 28 6.47 -7.44 14.92
N HIS A 29 5.92 -8.64 14.71
CA HIS A 29 5.24 -9.40 15.76
C HIS A 29 6.28 -9.90 16.78
N ALA A 30 6.96 -8.97 17.46
CA ALA A 30 8.00 -9.23 18.47
C ALA A 30 7.46 -9.73 19.81
N GLY A 31 6.29 -10.38 19.81
CA GLY A 31 5.88 -11.17 20.96
C GLY A 31 6.82 -12.36 21.11
N SER A 32 6.95 -12.89 22.32
CA SER A 32 7.75 -14.08 22.67
C SER A 32 7.35 -15.38 21.94
N ALA A 33 6.56 -15.31 20.86
CA ALA A 33 6.01 -16.40 20.08
C ALA A 33 6.46 -16.43 18.60
N ASP A 34 6.97 -15.34 18.02
CA ASP A 34 7.55 -15.37 16.65
C ASP A 34 9.04 -15.72 16.71
N THR A 35 9.32 -17.00 16.91
CA THR A 35 10.68 -17.53 16.89
C THR A 35 11.33 -17.45 15.51
N ASP A 36 10.55 -17.31 14.44
CA ASP A 36 11.01 -17.59 13.08
C ASP A 36 11.67 -16.34 12.49
N ALA A 37 11.03 -15.18 12.61
CA ALA A 37 11.68 -13.90 12.30
C ALA A 37 12.94 -13.70 13.17
N GLY A 38 12.88 -14.06 14.46
CA GLY A 38 14.04 -13.96 15.35
C GLY A 38 15.18 -14.92 15.01
N ASN A 39 14.88 -16.13 14.53
CA ASN A 39 15.90 -17.08 14.02
C ASN A 39 16.50 -16.54 12.71
N PHE A 40 15.66 -16.03 11.80
CA PHE A 40 16.09 -15.44 10.53
C PHE A 40 17.07 -14.28 10.73
N LEU A 41 16.72 -13.32 11.58
CA LEU A 41 17.56 -12.14 11.85
C LEU A 41 18.86 -12.46 12.60
N ARG A 42 18.94 -13.60 13.30
CA ARG A 42 20.21 -14.06 13.89
C ARG A 42 21.19 -14.55 12.81
N VAL A 43 20.69 -15.17 11.74
CA VAL A 43 21.50 -15.60 10.60
C VAL A 43 21.79 -14.44 9.64
N TYR A 44 20.82 -13.54 9.44
CA TYR A 44 20.89 -12.39 8.54
C TYR A 44 20.61 -11.07 9.26
N PRO A 45 21.51 -10.60 10.14
CA PRO A 45 21.29 -9.39 10.94
C PRO A 45 21.21 -8.11 10.10
N ASP A 46 21.76 -8.10 8.88
CA ASP A 46 21.67 -6.99 7.92
C ASP A 46 20.27 -6.83 7.30
N LYS A 47 19.37 -7.79 7.53
CA LYS A 47 17.98 -7.77 7.03
C LYS A 47 16.98 -7.19 8.00
N ALA A 48 17.41 -6.82 9.21
CA ALA A 48 16.58 -6.12 10.17
C ALA A 48 16.01 -4.83 9.56
N GLY A 49 14.70 -4.62 9.69
CA GLY A 49 13.99 -3.46 9.13
C GLY A 49 13.75 -3.49 7.61
N THR A 50 14.13 -4.56 6.91
CA THR A 50 13.76 -4.78 5.50
C THR A 50 12.47 -5.60 5.41
N LYS A 51 11.87 -5.73 4.22
CA LYS A 51 10.69 -6.58 3.97
C LYS A 51 10.81 -8.04 4.41
N LEU A 52 12.03 -8.54 4.65
CA LEU A 52 12.27 -9.90 5.15
C LEU A 52 12.17 -10.03 6.68
N ASP A 53 12.08 -8.91 7.39
CA ASP A 53 11.91 -8.84 8.85
C ASP A 53 10.42 -8.89 9.25
N ASN A 54 9.72 -9.94 8.79
CA ASN A 54 8.34 -10.22 9.21
C ASN A 54 7.93 -11.66 8.90
N CYS A 55 6.73 -12.03 9.35
CA CYS A 55 6.19 -13.37 9.17
C CYS A 55 6.08 -13.78 7.70
N ALA A 56 5.91 -12.86 6.74
CA ALA A 56 5.73 -13.21 5.33
C ALA A 56 6.97 -13.90 4.72
N THR A 57 8.14 -13.77 5.33
CA THR A 57 9.35 -14.52 4.93
C THR A 57 9.14 -16.03 5.00
N CYS A 58 8.47 -16.53 6.05
CA CYS A 58 8.18 -17.95 6.23
C CYS A 58 6.71 -18.32 6.01
N HIS A 59 5.80 -17.34 5.95
CA HIS A 59 4.36 -17.55 5.92
C HIS A 59 3.71 -17.00 4.66
N GLY A 60 2.78 -17.79 4.11
CA GLY A 60 1.99 -17.45 2.95
C GLY A 60 0.56 -17.04 3.31
N GLY A 61 -0.10 -16.33 2.39
CA GLY A 61 -1.54 -16.15 2.41
C GLY A 61 -2.29 -17.46 2.10
N GLY A 62 -3.61 -17.45 2.28
CA GLY A 62 -4.41 -18.64 2.04
C GLY A 62 -5.91 -18.36 1.96
N VAL A 63 -6.69 -19.39 1.65
CA VAL A 63 -8.15 -19.31 1.62
C VAL A 63 -8.71 -19.74 2.97
N TYR A 64 -9.35 -18.81 3.66
CA TYR A 64 -10.07 -19.08 4.90
C TYR A 64 -11.56 -19.28 4.62
N THR A 65 -12.17 -20.28 5.25
CA THR A 65 -13.62 -20.50 5.23
C THR A 65 -14.21 -20.13 6.58
N SER A 66 -15.09 -19.13 6.62
CA SER A 66 -15.78 -18.73 7.84
C SER A 66 -16.74 -19.82 8.34
N SER A 67 -17.20 -19.68 9.59
CA SER A 67 -18.26 -20.52 10.16
C SER A 67 -19.59 -20.46 9.37
N SER A 68 -19.81 -19.40 8.59
CA SER A 68 -20.94 -19.25 7.69
C SER A 68 -20.71 -19.87 6.30
N GLY A 69 -19.59 -20.54 6.07
CA GLY A 69 -19.25 -21.18 4.79
C GLY A 69 -18.69 -20.24 3.71
N LYS A 70 -18.47 -18.95 4.04
CA LYS A 70 -17.91 -17.96 3.11
C LYS A 70 -16.41 -18.14 2.98
N LYS A 71 -15.91 -18.21 1.74
CA LYS A 71 -14.48 -18.24 1.43
C LYS A 71 -13.93 -16.83 1.26
N SER A 72 -12.77 -16.57 1.86
CA SER A 72 -12.01 -15.32 1.73
C SER A 72 -10.54 -15.65 1.48
N THR A 73 -9.92 -14.99 0.51
CA THR A 73 -8.46 -15.03 0.35
C THR A 73 -7.84 -14.00 1.29
N LEU A 74 -6.89 -14.43 2.10
CA LEU A 74 -6.24 -13.65 3.15
C LEU A 74 -4.73 -13.56 2.88
N GLY A 75 -4.12 -12.43 3.24
CA GLY A 75 -2.66 -12.30 3.29
C GLY A 75 -2.05 -13.16 4.42
N SER A 76 -0.72 -13.23 4.49
CA SER A 76 0.00 -14.11 5.43
C SER A 76 -0.40 -13.92 6.90
N CYS A 77 -0.40 -12.68 7.39
CA CYS A 77 -0.79 -12.37 8.78
C CYS A 77 -2.26 -12.71 9.06
N GLN A 78 -3.18 -12.28 8.20
CA GLN A 78 -4.61 -12.55 8.38
C GLN A 78 -4.91 -14.05 8.32
N TYR A 79 -4.27 -14.77 7.40
CA TYR A 79 -4.43 -16.20 7.26
C TYR A 79 -3.88 -16.93 8.47
N CYS A 80 -2.69 -16.55 8.96
CA CYS A 80 -2.13 -17.07 10.20
C CYS A 80 -3.08 -16.84 11.38
N HIS A 81 -3.57 -15.62 11.58
CA HIS A 81 -4.51 -15.30 12.66
C HIS A 81 -5.83 -16.07 12.55
N ALA A 82 -6.35 -16.24 11.34
CA ALA A 82 -7.59 -16.96 11.10
C ALA A 82 -7.44 -18.47 11.28
N ALA A 83 -6.32 -19.04 10.86
CA ALA A 83 -6.04 -20.47 10.96
C ALA A 83 -5.68 -20.89 12.40
N THR A 84 -4.79 -20.14 13.05
CA THR A 84 -4.20 -20.48 14.36
C THR A 84 -4.93 -19.84 15.53
N ASN A 85 -5.99 -19.07 15.31
CA ASN A 85 -6.64 -18.25 16.33
C ASN A 85 -5.62 -17.35 17.07
N TYR A 86 -4.95 -16.47 16.31
CA TYR A 86 -3.90 -15.57 16.82
C TYR A 86 -2.76 -16.32 17.53
N GLY A 87 -2.32 -17.45 16.97
CA GLY A 87 -1.21 -18.25 17.51
C GLY A 87 -1.58 -19.21 18.64
N ALA A 88 -2.85 -19.25 19.08
CA ALA A 88 -3.29 -20.13 20.16
C ALA A 88 -3.33 -21.62 19.76
N ASP A 89 -3.59 -21.92 18.48
CA ASP A 89 -3.67 -23.27 17.92
C ASP A 89 -2.40 -23.60 17.12
N THR A 90 -1.36 -24.03 17.82
CA THR A 90 -0.05 -24.36 17.25
C THR A 90 -0.10 -25.57 16.29
N GLY A 91 -1.13 -26.42 16.39
CA GLY A 91 -1.32 -27.58 15.52
C GLY A 91 -1.63 -27.23 14.06
N LYS A 92 -2.00 -25.97 13.77
CA LYS A 92 -2.30 -25.49 12.41
C LYS A 92 -1.21 -24.64 11.80
N TYR A 93 -0.09 -24.46 12.49
CA TYR A 93 1.00 -23.61 12.05
C TYR A 93 1.52 -23.98 10.65
N ALA A 94 1.72 -25.27 10.41
CA ALA A 94 2.24 -25.77 9.13
C ALA A 94 1.36 -25.40 7.93
N GLN A 95 0.05 -25.16 8.14
CA GLN A 95 -0.88 -24.77 7.08
C GLN A 95 -0.65 -23.35 6.58
N THR A 96 0.10 -22.54 7.34
CA THR A 96 0.32 -21.11 7.09
C THR A 96 1.69 -20.83 6.48
N LEU A 97 2.53 -21.86 6.33
CA LEU A 97 3.88 -21.73 5.79
C LEU A 97 3.83 -21.54 4.27
N ASN A 98 4.72 -20.69 3.76
CA ASN A 98 5.06 -20.68 2.33
C ASN A 98 6.12 -21.77 2.04
N SER A 99 6.57 -21.90 0.80
CA SER A 99 7.51 -22.97 0.43
C SER A 99 8.85 -22.88 1.18
N TYR A 100 9.38 -21.67 1.41
CA TYR A 100 10.56 -21.45 2.23
C TYR A 100 10.35 -21.85 3.70
N GLY A 101 9.22 -21.44 4.27
CA GLY A 101 8.84 -21.81 5.64
C GLY A 101 8.68 -23.32 5.81
N THR A 102 8.17 -24.02 4.80
CA THR A 102 8.12 -25.49 4.78
C THR A 102 9.53 -26.09 4.77
N ALA A 103 10.42 -25.65 3.89
CA ALA A 103 11.81 -26.13 3.85
C ALA A 103 12.54 -25.86 5.17
N TYR A 104 12.33 -24.68 5.75
CA TYR A 104 12.85 -24.29 7.07
C TYR A 104 12.32 -25.19 8.19
N MET A 105 11.03 -25.48 8.18
CA MET A 105 10.38 -26.37 9.15
C MET A 105 10.92 -27.81 9.05
N ASP A 106 11.02 -28.34 7.83
CA ASP A 106 11.50 -29.71 7.56
C ASP A 106 12.98 -29.90 7.94
N ASN A 107 13.76 -28.82 7.93
CA ASN A 107 15.16 -28.79 8.40
C ASN A 107 15.30 -28.51 9.91
N GLY A 108 14.20 -28.51 10.67
CA GLY A 108 14.21 -28.46 12.13
C GLY A 108 13.98 -27.08 12.75
N ARG A 109 13.51 -26.09 11.97
CA ARG A 109 13.01 -24.78 12.44
C ARG A 109 13.94 -24.07 13.45
N ASN A 110 15.21 -23.92 13.10
CA ASN A 110 16.25 -23.28 13.92
C ASN A 110 17.29 -22.56 13.05
N GLU A 111 18.23 -21.82 13.64
CA GLU A 111 19.27 -21.08 12.88
C GLU A 111 20.05 -21.97 11.89
N THR A 112 20.39 -23.20 12.28
CA THR A 112 21.07 -24.17 11.40
C THR A 112 20.20 -24.56 10.21
N ALA A 113 18.88 -24.67 10.40
CA ALA A 113 17.94 -24.98 9.32
C ALA A 113 17.99 -23.91 8.21
N ILE A 114 18.04 -22.63 8.59
CA ILE A 114 18.18 -21.51 7.64
C ILE A 114 19.48 -21.64 6.85
N ALA A 115 20.58 -21.99 7.52
CA ALA A 115 21.87 -22.19 6.86
C ALA A 115 21.86 -23.38 5.88
N ASN A 116 21.15 -24.46 6.23
CA ASN A 116 21.08 -25.67 5.39
C ASN A 116 20.32 -25.43 4.08
N ILE A 117 19.26 -24.62 4.11
CA ILE A 117 18.40 -24.39 2.93
C ILE A 117 18.89 -23.24 2.03
N GLN A 118 20.03 -22.60 2.32
CA GLN A 118 20.50 -21.41 1.58
C GLN A 118 20.67 -21.64 0.07
N ASN A 119 21.03 -22.86 -0.33
CA ASN A 119 21.26 -23.23 -1.72
C ASN A 119 20.05 -23.91 -2.38
N GLU A 120 18.95 -24.09 -1.64
CA GLU A 120 17.69 -24.56 -2.20
C GLU A 120 17.00 -23.42 -2.96
N ASP A 121 16.20 -23.80 -3.95
CA ASP A 121 15.23 -22.95 -4.65
C ASP A 121 13.86 -23.39 -4.14
N SER A 122 13.42 -22.80 -3.03
CA SER A 122 12.28 -23.32 -2.27
C SER A 122 10.96 -23.15 -3.01
N ASP A 123 10.80 -22.12 -3.86
CA ASP A 123 9.58 -21.84 -4.62
C ASP A 123 9.68 -22.18 -6.13
N SER A 124 10.83 -22.70 -6.57
CA SER A 124 11.10 -23.19 -7.93
C SER A 124 11.05 -22.10 -9.00
N ASP A 125 11.53 -20.90 -8.67
CA ASP A 125 11.56 -19.74 -9.56
C ASP A 125 12.90 -19.59 -10.33
N GLY A 126 13.88 -20.44 -10.02
CA GLY A 126 15.21 -20.48 -10.62
C GLY A 126 16.29 -19.72 -9.84
N TYR A 127 15.97 -19.14 -8.68
CA TYR A 127 16.91 -18.47 -7.79
C TYR A 127 17.05 -19.27 -6.48
N SER A 128 18.25 -19.24 -5.89
CA SER A 128 18.43 -19.84 -4.56
C SER A 128 17.92 -18.90 -3.48
N ASN A 129 17.47 -19.48 -2.36
CA ASN A 129 17.05 -18.75 -1.17
C ASN A 129 18.08 -17.67 -0.75
N LEU A 130 19.38 -17.99 -0.79
CA LEU A 130 20.44 -17.03 -0.48
C LEU A 130 20.49 -15.87 -1.48
N THR A 131 20.34 -16.14 -2.78
CA THR A 131 20.36 -15.11 -3.83
C THR A 131 19.20 -14.14 -3.62
N GLU A 132 18.03 -14.67 -3.28
CA GLU A 132 16.84 -13.88 -3.00
C GLU A 132 16.97 -13.05 -1.73
N ILE A 133 17.39 -13.68 -0.62
CA ILE A 133 17.61 -12.98 0.65
C ILE A 133 18.62 -11.84 0.47
N GLN A 134 19.71 -12.08 -0.25
CA GLN A 134 20.69 -11.02 -0.57
C GLN A 134 20.07 -9.88 -1.37
N ALA A 135 19.15 -10.17 -2.29
CA ALA A 135 18.41 -9.20 -3.08
C ALA A 135 17.17 -8.60 -2.37
N ASN A 136 16.94 -8.89 -1.09
CA ASN A 136 15.74 -8.51 -0.31
C ASN A 136 14.44 -9.01 -0.97
N ARG A 137 14.43 -10.28 -1.36
CA ARG A 137 13.36 -11.01 -2.03
C ARG A 137 12.86 -12.16 -1.16
N TYR A 138 11.56 -12.45 -1.21
CA TYR A 138 10.92 -13.49 -0.40
C TYR A 138 11.20 -14.87 -1.00
N PRO A 139 12.04 -15.71 -0.36
CA PRO A 139 12.47 -16.99 -0.92
C PRO A 139 11.40 -18.09 -1.01
N GLY A 140 10.15 -17.74 -0.70
CA GLY A 140 8.99 -18.62 -0.73
C GLY A 140 7.86 -18.07 -1.59
N ASP A 141 8.12 -17.04 -2.39
CA ASP A 141 7.19 -16.44 -3.34
C ASP A 141 7.86 -16.20 -4.71
N ALA A 142 7.57 -17.12 -5.64
CA ALA A 142 8.11 -17.09 -7.01
C ALA A 142 7.75 -15.82 -7.82
N ASN A 143 6.93 -14.92 -7.28
CA ASN A 143 6.63 -13.62 -7.88
C ASN A 143 7.48 -12.48 -7.33
N ASP A 144 8.27 -12.70 -6.28
CA ASP A 144 9.14 -11.71 -5.65
C ASP A 144 10.60 -12.14 -5.71
N HIS A 145 11.19 -12.05 -6.89
CA HIS A 145 12.52 -12.59 -7.14
C HIS A 145 13.50 -11.55 -7.74
N PRO A 146 14.81 -11.83 -7.83
CA PRO A 146 15.82 -10.86 -8.28
C PRO A 146 15.61 -10.34 -9.71
N GLY A 147 14.87 -11.08 -10.55
CA GLY A 147 14.49 -10.65 -11.88
C GLY A 147 13.35 -9.61 -11.93
N LYS A 148 12.70 -9.33 -10.79
CA LYS A 148 11.64 -8.32 -10.68
C LYS A 148 12.20 -6.98 -10.23
N VAL A 149 11.50 -5.91 -10.59
CA VAL A 149 11.71 -4.58 -10.03
C VAL A 149 10.58 -4.20 -9.08
N VAL A 150 10.84 -3.28 -8.14
CA VAL A 150 9.79 -2.79 -7.25
C VAL A 150 8.67 -2.11 -8.06
N ALA A 151 7.42 -2.40 -7.71
CA ALA A 151 6.27 -1.80 -8.37
C ALA A 151 6.25 -0.27 -8.20
N PRO A 152 5.70 0.47 -9.17
CA PRO A 152 5.53 1.91 -9.08
C PRO A 152 4.78 2.31 -7.79
N PHE A 153 5.23 3.36 -7.11
CA PHE A 153 4.64 3.86 -5.88
C PHE A 153 4.69 5.38 -5.72
N ARG A 154 3.80 5.88 -4.88
CA ARG A 154 3.66 7.28 -4.48
C ARG A 154 3.43 7.39 -3.00
N ILE A 155 4.06 8.37 -2.37
CA ILE A 155 3.89 8.64 -0.95
C ILE A 155 3.15 9.95 -0.80
N PHE A 156 2.08 9.95 0.00
CA PHE A 156 1.30 11.13 0.33
C PHE A 156 1.43 11.43 1.82
N THR A 157 1.75 12.67 2.13
CA THR A 157 1.70 13.18 3.51
C THR A 157 0.27 13.60 3.87
N LYS A 158 -0.05 13.60 5.16
CA LYS A 158 -1.33 14.09 5.70
C LYS A 158 -1.63 15.50 5.18
N LYS A 159 -0.63 16.39 5.18
CA LYS A 159 -0.75 17.76 4.66
C LYS A 159 -1.15 17.79 3.18
N GLN A 160 -0.55 16.92 2.35
CA GLN A 160 -0.93 16.83 0.95
C GLN A 160 -2.35 16.31 0.78
N LEU A 161 -2.76 15.32 1.57
CA LEU A 161 -4.13 14.79 1.56
C LEU A 161 -5.17 15.83 2.02
N GLU A 162 -4.87 16.62 3.04
CA GLU A 162 -5.72 17.72 3.51
C GLU A 162 -5.89 18.83 2.45
N ALA A 163 -4.88 19.03 1.60
CA ALA A 163 -4.93 19.99 0.50
C ALA A 163 -5.68 19.48 -0.74
N MET A 164 -5.99 18.17 -0.81
CA MET A 164 -6.81 17.61 -1.89
C MET A 164 -8.30 17.97 -1.71
N PRO A 165 -9.13 17.87 -2.77
CA PRO A 165 -10.57 18.03 -2.64
C PRO A 165 -11.17 17.12 -1.57
N GLN A 166 -11.70 17.72 -0.51
CA GLN A 166 -12.26 17.00 0.63
C GLN A 166 -13.69 16.51 0.36
N HIS A 167 -13.99 15.32 0.85
CA HIS A 167 -15.30 14.71 0.94
C HIS A 167 -15.70 14.55 2.41
N ARG A 168 -16.99 14.69 2.70
CA ARG A 168 -17.56 14.59 4.05
C ARG A 168 -18.81 13.74 3.98
N GLN A 169 -18.88 12.68 4.79
CA GLN A 169 -20.05 11.81 4.86
C GLN A 169 -20.36 11.43 6.31
N PHE A 170 -21.60 11.70 6.72
CA PHE A 170 -22.19 11.14 7.94
C PHE A 170 -22.87 9.84 7.57
N MET A 171 -22.69 8.79 8.36
CA MET A 171 -23.31 7.49 8.11
C MET A 171 -23.26 6.58 9.33
N LEU A 172 -24.01 5.49 9.24
CA LEU A 172 -23.95 4.37 10.15
C LEU A 172 -22.70 3.52 9.85
N MET A 173 -22.02 3.10 10.91
CA MET A 173 -20.92 2.14 10.89
C MET A 173 -21.39 0.87 11.62
N ASN A 174 -21.83 -0.10 10.83
CA ASN A 174 -22.30 -1.39 11.30
C ASN A 174 -21.12 -2.36 11.52
N THR A 175 -21.05 -2.94 12.71
CA THR A 175 -19.97 -3.82 13.16
C THR A 175 -20.51 -5.21 13.47
N THR A 176 -19.75 -6.25 13.17
CA THR A 176 -20.17 -7.61 13.54
C THR A 176 -20.09 -7.87 15.05
N LYS A 177 -19.14 -7.26 15.79
CA LYS A 177 -18.78 -7.69 17.16
C LYS A 177 -18.78 -6.61 18.25
N SER A 178 -18.63 -5.33 17.91
CA SER A 178 -18.23 -4.27 18.86
C SER A 178 -19.32 -3.22 19.13
N GLY A 179 -20.51 -3.44 18.56
CA GLY A 179 -21.63 -2.50 18.56
C GLY A 179 -21.42 -1.38 17.54
N ASP A 180 -22.53 -0.90 17.01
CA ASP A 180 -22.56 0.05 15.91
C ASP A 180 -22.41 1.48 16.41
N PHE A 181 -22.20 2.40 15.47
CA PHE A 181 -22.09 3.82 15.78
C PHE A 181 -22.37 4.68 14.56
N TYR A 182 -22.88 5.90 14.79
CA TYR A 182 -22.90 6.94 13.78
C TYR A 182 -21.68 7.85 13.92
N THR A 183 -21.13 8.28 12.79
CA THR A 183 -20.08 9.31 12.79
C THR A 183 -20.00 10.02 11.44
N GLN A 184 -19.44 11.23 11.43
CA GLN A 184 -19.07 11.92 10.20
C GLN A 184 -17.58 11.79 9.92
N TYR A 185 -17.24 11.11 8.82
CA TYR A 185 -15.87 11.08 8.33
C TYR A 185 -15.61 12.21 7.32
N SER A 186 -14.38 12.73 7.33
CA SER A 186 -13.89 13.65 6.31
C SER A 186 -12.46 13.36 5.88
N GLY A 187 -12.18 13.56 4.60
CA GLY A 187 -10.92 13.15 3.94
C GLY A 187 -11.04 13.15 2.43
N VAL A 188 -10.27 12.29 1.75
CA VAL A 188 -10.22 12.22 0.29
C VAL A 188 -10.97 10.99 -0.21
N THR A 189 -11.83 11.13 -1.23
CA THR A 189 -12.43 9.95 -1.88
C THR A 189 -11.32 9.05 -2.44
N MET A 190 -11.46 7.73 -2.33
CA MET A 190 -10.43 6.82 -2.83
C MET A 190 -10.19 6.99 -4.33
N GLU A 191 -11.25 7.25 -5.10
CA GLU A 191 -11.18 7.58 -6.54
C GLU A 191 -10.22 8.75 -6.84
N ASN A 192 -10.34 9.86 -6.11
CA ASN A 192 -9.46 11.03 -6.29
C ASN A 192 -8.03 10.75 -5.85
N LEU A 193 -7.82 10.00 -4.77
CA LEU A 193 -6.48 9.59 -4.33
C LEU A 193 -5.78 8.76 -5.40
N LEU A 194 -6.47 7.75 -5.95
CA LEU A 194 -5.93 6.89 -7.00
C LEU A 194 -5.66 7.66 -8.31
N LYS A 195 -6.55 8.59 -8.69
CA LYS A 195 -6.30 9.51 -9.82
C LYS A 195 -5.05 10.37 -9.59
N LYS A 196 -4.86 10.90 -8.37
CA LYS A 196 -3.68 11.68 -8.00
C LYS A 196 -2.41 10.82 -7.96
N ALA A 197 -2.52 9.55 -7.61
CA ALA A 197 -1.42 8.58 -7.66
C ALA A 197 -1.05 8.13 -9.08
N GLY A 198 -1.88 8.44 -10.09
CA GLY A 198 -1.65 8.07 -11.48
C GLY A 198 -2.08 6.63 -11.80
N ILE A 199 -3.17 6.16 -11.20
CA ILE A 199 -3.72 4.81 -11.45
C ILE A 199 -3.77 4.43 -12.95
N SER A 200 -3.35 3.21 -13.26
CA SER A 200 -3.40 2.61 -14.59
C SER A 200 -4.81 2.11 -14.92
N SER A 201 -5.16 2.12 -16.21
CA SER A 201 -6.41 1.51 -16.70
C SER A 201 -6.42 -0.02 -16.58
N SER A 202 -5.27 -0.65 -16.32
CA SER A 202 -5.18 -2.09 -16.03
C SER A 202 -5.65 -2.44 -14.62
N ALA A 203 -5.79 -1.46 -13.74
CA ALA A 203 -6.19 -1.69 -12.36
C ALA A 203 -7.62 -2.24 -12.28
N THR A 204 -7.86 -3.15 -11.33
CA THR A 204 -9.14 -3.85 -11.14
C THR A 204 -9.63 -3.82 -9.70
N ARG A 205 -8.72 -3.69 -8.73
CA ARG A 205 -9.03 -3.62 -7.30
C ARG A 205 -7.93 -2.88 -6.54
N ILE A 206 -8.21 -2.57 -5.29
CA ILE A 206 -7.19 -2.18 -4.31
C ILE A 206 -7.22 -3.08 -3.09
N PHE A 207 -6.09 -3.15 -2.39
CA PHE A 207 -6.01 -3.62 -1.02
C PHE A 207 -5.58 -2.47 -0.11
N ALA A 208 -6.29 -2.29 0.99
CA ALA A 208 -5.94 -1.34 2.03
C ALA A 208 -5.38 -2.08 3.24
N TYR A 209 -4.13 -1.78 3.60
CA TYR A 209 -3.41 -2.44 4.69
C TYR A 209 -3.26 -1.52 5.90
N SER A 210 -3.47 -2.12 7.05
CA SER A 210 -3.09 -1.63 8.36
C SER A 210 -1.76 -2.26 8.77
N PRO A 211 -0.93 -1.56 9.56
CA PRO A 211 0.34 -2.10 10.04
C PRO A 211 0.15 -3.28 11.02
N ASP A 212 -1.02 -3.47 11.64
CA ASP A 212 -1.32 -4.65 12.49
C ASP A 212 -1.58 -5.95 11.70
N GLY A 213 -1.31 -5.95 10.39
CA GLY A 213 -1.52 -7.12 9.51
C GLY A 213 -2.94 -7.23 8.96
N TYR A 214 -3.86 -6.34 9.35
CA TYR A 214 -5.21 -6.34 8.80
C TYR A 214 -5.26 -5.72 7.40
N ALA A 215 -5.97 -6.36 6.48
CA ALA A 215 -6.18 -5.86 5.13
C ALA A 215 -7.61 -6.08 4.63
N GLN A 216 -8.08 -5.19 3.76
CA GLN A 216 -9.35 -5.33 3.06
C GLN A 216 -9.18 -5.11 1.56
N GLN A 217 -9.90 -5.90 0.77
CA GLN A 217 -9.95 -5.78 -0.67
C GLN A 217 -11.18 -4.97 -1.09
N HIS A 218 -11.00 -4.04 -2.02
CA HIS A 218 -12.07 -3.26 -2.64
C HIS A 218 -11.95 -3.35 -4.17
N PRO A 219 -12.95 -3.90 -4.90
CA PRO A 219 -12.95 -3.81 -6.36
C PRO A 219 -13.02 -2.35 -6.81
N LEU A 220 -12.47 -2.02 -7.98
CA LEU A 220 -12.55 -0.64 -8.48
C LEU A 220 -13.98 -0.25 -8.82
N GLU A 221 -14.63 -1.06 -9.63
CA GLU A 221 -16.02 -0.88 -10.04
C GLU A 221 -16.95 -1.77 -9.21
N ASP A 222 -18.25 -1.49 -9.24
CA ASP A 222 -19.23 -2.35 -8.60
C ASP A 222 -19.25 -3.73 -9.28
N SER A 223 -18.57 -4.69 -8.66
CA SER A 223 -18.58 -6.08 -9.09
C SER A 223 -19.88 -6.74 -8.62
N SER A 224 -20.98 -6.47 -9.31
CA SER A 224 -22.11 -7.41 -9.32
C SER A 224 -21.70 -8.78 -9.90
N ASP A 225 -20.55 -8.82 -10.60
CA ASP A 225 -20.04 -10.00 -11.29
C ASP A 225 -18.72 -10.53 -10.67
N ASN A 226 -18.77 -11.79 -10.20
CA ASN A 226 -17.67 -12.78 -10.21
C ASN A 226 -16.54 -12.82 -9.14
N THR A 227 -16.74 -12.36 -7.90
CA THR A 227 -15.81 -12.71 -6.78
C THR A 227 -16.44 -13.48 -5.62
N GLY A 228 -17.72 -13.83 -5.71
CA GLY A 228 -18.43 -14.55 -4.64
C GLY A 228 -18.71 -13.72 -3.38
N ASN A 229 -18.37 -12.43 -3.36
CA ASN A 229 -18.72 -11.49 -2.30
C ASN A 229 -19.45 -10.26 -2.87
N SER A 230 -20.74 -10.41 -3.17
CA SER A 230 -21.64 -9.34 -3.67
C SER A 230 -21.71 -8.08 -2.79
N TYR A 231 -21.16 -8.15 -1.57
CA TYR A 231 -21.14 -7.10 -0.55
C TYR A 231 -19.84 -6.29 -0.52
N ALA A 232 -18.81 -6.65 -1.30
CA ALA A 232 -17.53 -5.93 -1.24
C ALA A 232 -17.71 -4.45 -1.68
N PRO A 233 -17.33 -3.46 -0.84
CA PRO A 233 -17.41 -2.04 -1.22
C PRO A 233 -16.45 -1.73 -2.37
N PHE A 234 -16.95 -1.06 -3.41
CA PHE A 234 -16.21 -0.61 -4.59
C PHE A 234 -15.65 0.82 -4.48
N VAL A 235 -14.62 1.13 -5.26
CA VAL A 235 -13.90 2.42 -5.22
C VAL A 235 -14.60 3.53 -6.01
N ILE A 236 -15.03 3.24 -7.24
CA ILE A 236 -15.48 4.20 -8.24
C ILE A 236 -17.02 4.22 -8.27
N GLY A 237 -17.60 5.42 -8.18
CA GLY A 237 -19.05 5.58 -8.13
C GLY A 237 -19.57 5.90 -6.73
N SER A 238 -20.88 5.84 -6.56
CA SER A 238 -21.58 6.28 -5.35
C SER A 238 -22.48 5.20 -4.77
N TYR A 239 -22.66 5.26 -3.46
CA TYR A 239 -23.51 4.36 -2.69
C TYR A 239 -24.91 4.97 -2.44
N PRO A 240 -25.93 4.15 -2.18
CA PRO A 240 -27.27 4.62 -1.84
C PRO A 240 -27.28 5.58 -0.64
N GLN A 241 -28.17 6.57 -0.62
CA GLN A 241 -28.34 7.42 0.56
C GLN A 241 -29.08 6.67 1.66
N ALA A 242 -28.54 6.66 2.87
CA ALA A 242 -29.13 6.03 4.03
C ALA A 242 -30.21 6.91 4.70
N SER A 243 -31.03 6.28 5.53
CA SER A 243 -31.87 6.96 6.53
C SER A 243 -31.20 6.85 7.90
N TYR A 244 -31.40 7.85 8.75
CA TYR A 244 -30.96 7.80 10.13
C TYR A 244 -31.94 6.93 10.92
N PHE A 245 -31.43 5.83 11.47
CA PHE A 245 -32.19 4.96 12.36
C PHE A 245 -31.88 5.33 13.79
N TYR A 246 -32.93 5.47 14.61
CA TYR A 246 -32.79 5.71 16.03
C TYR A 246 -33.85 4.94 16.81
N ALA A 247 -33.43 4.32 17.90
CA ALA A 247 -34.30 3.74 18.91
C ALA A 247 -33.66 3.91 20.28
N ALA A 248 -34.44 4.34 21.27
CA ALA A 248 -33.95 4.52 22.63
C ALA A 248 -33.38 3.21 23.21
N GLU A 249 -33.99 2.05 22.89
CA GLU A 249 -33.52 0.72 23.28
C GLU A 249 -32.09 0.44 22.78
N ALA A 250 -31.77 0.87 21.55
CA ALA A 250 -30.47 0.65 20.94
C ALA A 250 -29.39 1.61 21.44
N ASP A 251 -29.78 2.76 22.02
CA ASP A 251 -28.86 3.84 22.40
C ASP A 251 -28.02 3.46 23.62
N LYS A 252 -26.70 3.37 23.43
CA LYS A 252 -25.73 3.09 24.50
C LYS A 252 -25.73 4.13 25.62
N ALA A 253 -26.08 5.38 25.34
CA ALA A 253 -26.15 6.43 26.37
C ALA A 253 -27.41 6.35 27.23
N ILE A 254 -28.48 5.70 26.74
CA ILE A 254 -29.73 5.48 27.48
C ILE A 254 -29.72 4.10 28.14
N ASN A 255 -29.23 3.08 27.44
CA ASN A 255 -29.18 1.69 27.88
C ASN A 255 -27.73 1.21 27.99
N GLU A 256 -27.01 1.67 29.00
CA GLU A 256 -25.56 1.37 29.18
C GLU A 256 -25.25 -0.14 29.24
N THR A 257 -26.19 -0.95 29.73
CA THR A 257 -25.95 -2.39 29.93
C THR A 257 -26.14 -3.23 28.66
N TYR A 258 -27.03 -2.81 27.75
CA TYR A 258 -27.42 -3.65 26.62
C TYR A 258 -27.69 -2.90 25.30
N GLY A 259 -27.63 -1.56 25.30
CA GLY A 259 -27.63 -0.76 24.07
C GLY A 259 -26.43 -1.11 23.19
N TRP A 260 -26.63 -1.08 21.88
CA TRP A 260 -25.66 -1.57 20.90
C TRP A 260 -25.20 -0.51 19.90
N CYS A 261 -25.91 0.61 19.75
CA CYS A 261 -25.53 1.68 18.84
C CYS A 261 -25.10 2.95 19.62
N ASP A 262 -23.98 3.54 19.20
CA ASP A 262 -23.47 4.82 19.71
C ASP A 262 -23.98 5.97 18.84
N TYR A 263 -24.77 6.86 19.46
CA TYR A 263 -25.33 8.07 18.84
C TYR A 263 -24.63 9.36 19.28
N SER A 264 -23.46 9.26 19.93
CA SER A 264 -22.75 10.42 20.51
C SER A 264 -22.14 11.39 19.48
N SER A 265 -22.11 11.03 18.20
CA SER A 265 -21.63 11.93 17.15
C SER A 265 -22.39 13.27 17.18
N PRO A 266 -21.70 14.42 17.18
CA PRO A 266 -22.33 15.74 17.08
C PRO A 266 -23.24 15.87 15.84
N ASN A 267 -22.96 15.11 14.78
CA ASN A 267 -23.74 15.11 13.54
C ASN A 267 -25.04 14.28 13.63
N ALA A 268 -25.23 13.51 14.71
CA ALA A 268 -26.47 12.83 15.04
C ALA A 268 -27.45 13.75 15.79
N GLN A 269 -26.96 14.82 16.43
CA GLN A 269 -27.78 15.70 17.26
C GLN A 269 -28.95 16.32 16.48
N GLY A 270 -30.14 16.20 17.04
CA GLY A 270 -31.37 16.78 16.49
C GLY A 270 -31.98 15.99 15.33
N ARG A 271 -31.39 14.86 14.92
CA ARG A 271 -32.00 13.95 13.94
C ARG A 271 -33.08 13.08 14.59
N GLN A 272 -34.08 12.73 13.79
CA GLN A 272 -35.15 11.83 14.15
C GLN A 272 -35.06 10.52 13.35
N ASN A 273 -35.55 9.43 13.93
CA ASN A 273 -35.64 8.15 13.22
C ASN A 273 -36.41 8.33 11.89
N GLY A 274 -35.79 7.89 10.79
CA GLY A 274 -36.29 8.05 9.42
C GLY A 274 -35.77 9.28 8.69
N ASP A 275 -35.03 10.19 9.34
CA ASP A 275 -34.47 11.37 8.68
C ASP A 275 -33.49 10.97 7.56
N PRO A 276 -33.54 11.62 6.38
CA PRO A 276 -32.61 11.31 5.31
C PRO A 276 -31.17 11.74 5.66
N ILE A 277 -30.21 10.85 5.43
CA ILE A 277 -28.78 11.17 5.51
C ILE A 277 -28.30 11.65 4.14
N ARG A 278 -28.33 12.97 3.95
CA ARG A 278 -27.93 13.60 2.70
C ARG A 278 -26.42 13.86 2.66
N VAL A 279 -25.73 13.16 1.77
CA VAL A 279 -24.29 13.35 1.50
C VAL A 279 -24.12 14.01 0.13
N LYS A 280 -23.42 15.15 0.11
CA LYS A 280 -23.13 15.88 -1.13
C LYS A 280 -22.28 15.00 -2.06
N ASN A 281 -22.73 14.82 -3.29
CA ASN A 281 -22.12 13.95 -4.31
C ASN A 281 -22.18 12.44 -3.99
N GLY A 282 -23.10 12.04 -3.11
CA GLY A 282 -23.33 10.65 -2.70
C GLY A 282 -22.27 10.14 -1.72
N LEU A 283 -22.58 9.03 -1.06
CA LEU A 283 -21.62 8.29 -0.24
C LEU A 283 -20.54 7.68 -1.13
N ARG A 284 -19.29 7.67 -0.66
CA ARG A 284 -18.11 7.19 -1.41
C ARG A 284 -17.20 6.34 -0.52
N LEU A 285 -16.47 5.41 -1.12
CA LEU A 285 -15.28 4.87 -0.47
C LEU A 285 -14.26 5.99 -0.31
N MET A 286 -13.72 6.18 0.89
CA MET A 286 -12.81 7.29 1.16
C MET A 286 -11.66 6.91 2.09
N LEU A 287 -10.57 7.65 1.98
CA LEU A 287 -9.52 7.71 2.99
C LEU A 287 -9.83 8.89 3.92
N ALA A 288 -10.38 8.59 5.08
CA ALA A 288 -10.67 9.57 6.11
C ALA A 288 -9.40 9.99 6.86
N ILE A 289 -9.35 11.27 7.20
CA ILE A 289 -8.29 11.93 7.99
C ILE A 289 -8.86 12.43 9.32
N LYS A 290 -10.19 12.62 9.37
CA LYS A 290 -10.93 13.13 10.53
C LYS A 290 -12.24 12.40 10.75
N ALA A 291 -12.63 12.28 12.02
CA ALA A 291 -13.94 11.85 12.48
C ALA A 291 -14.58 13.00 13.30
N ASP A 292 -15.83 13.33 13.01
CA ASP A 292 -16.60 14.41 13.63
C ASP A 292 -15.87 15.76 13.73
N GLY A 293 -15.06 16.04 12.71
CA GLY A 293 -14.29 17.29 12.59
C GLY A 293 -12.95 17.31 13.31
N THR A 294 -12.64 16.28 14.11
CA THR A 294 -11.36 16.12 14.80
C THR A 294 -10.48 15.10 14.08
N ASP A 295 -9.16 15.23 14.26
CA ASP A 295 -8.21 14.24 13.75
C ASP A 295 -8.53 12.84 14.31
N LEU A 296 -8.33 11.82 13.47
CA LEU A 296 -8.48 10.44 13.91
C LEU A 296 -7.49 10.13 15.05
N THR A 297 -7.97 9.43 16.08
CA THR A 297 -7.13 8.93 17.17
C THR A 297 -5.99 8.08 16.61
N PRO A 298 -4.72 8.44 16.82
CA PRO A 298 -3.58 7.69 16.28
C PRO A 298 -3.61 6.22 16.69
N GLY A 299 -3.18 5.36 15.77
CA GLY A 299 -3.07 3.93 16.01
C GLY A 299 -1.97 3.60 17.02
N VAL A 300 -2.31 2.75 17.99
CA VAL A 300 -1.36 2.15 18.95
C VAL A 300 -1.62 0.66 19.05
N LEU A 301 -0.56 -0.16 19.06
CA LEU A 301 -0.65 -1.59 19.37
C LEU A 301 -0.77 -1.83 20.87
N GLY A 302 -1.70 -2.68 21.26
CA GLY A 302 -1.77 -3.23 22.61
C GLY A 302 -0.84 -4.43 22.79
N ASP A 303 -0.70 -4.88 24.04
CA ASP A 303 0.12 -6.05 24.41
C ASP A 303 -0.39 -7.36 23.78
N ASP A 304 -1.64 -7.38 23.30
CA ASP A 304 -2.24 -8.51 22.56
C ASP A 304 -1.98 -8.45 21.05
N ASN A 305 -1.07 -7.56 20.61
CA ASN A 305 -0.72 -7.32 19.20
C ASN A 305 -1.90 -6.91 18.32
N LYS A 306 -2.91 -6.26 18.90
CA LYS A 306 -4.02 -5.66 18.15
C LYS A 306 -3.99 -4.15 18.28
N LEU A 307 -4.60 -3.48 17.31
CA LEU A 307 -4.94 -2.07 17.49
C LEU A 307 -5.78 -1.88 18.76
N THR A 308 -5.31 -1.01 19.64
CA THR A 308 -6.02 -0.65 20.87
C THR A 308 -7.41 -0.10 20.56
N SER A 309 -8.35 -0.34 21.47
CA SER A 309 -9.71 0.18 21.34
C SER A 309 -9.70 1.70 21.17
N GLY A 310 -10.45 2.22 20.19
CA GLY A 310 -10.50 3.64 19.88
C GLY A 310 -9.43 4.15 18.91
N SER A 311 -8.41 3.33 18.58
CA SER A 311 -7.45 3.65 17.52
C SER A 311 -8.13 3.66 16.14
N GLU A 312 -7.89 4.70 15.33
CA GLU A 312 -8.42 4.81 13.98
C GLU A 312 -7.42 5.34 12.93
N GLY A 313 -6.45 6.14 13.36
CA GLY A 313 -5.64 7.02 12.50
C GLY A 313 -4.17 6.61 12.31
N PRO A 314 -3.40 7.41 11.55
CA PRO A 314 -3.74 8.76 11.05
C PRO A 314 -4.74 8.76 9.90
N PHE A 315 -4.93 7.61 9.24
CA PHE A 315 -5.89 7.43 8.16
C PHE A 315 -6.75 6.20 8.37
N ARG A 316 -8.00 6.28 7.92
CA ARG A 316 -8.92 5.15 7.90
C ARG A 316 -9.54 5.03 6.51
N VAL A 317 -9.49 3.85 5.91
CA VAL A 317 -10.37 3.56 4.77
C VAL A 317 -11.77 3.37 5.32
N VAL A 318 -12.73 4.14 4.81
CA VAL A 318 -14.10 4.15 5.29
C VAL A 318 -15.02 3.72 4.15
N SER A 319 -15.70 2.59 4.38
CA SER A 319 -16.65 1.97 3.45
C SER A 319 -18.09 2.32 3.82
N PRO A 320 -18.90 2.91 2.92
CA PRO A 320 -20.34 3.02 3.12
C PRO A 320 -21.04 1.65 3.07
N GLU A 321 -22.25 1.57 3.60
CA GLU A 321 -23.14 0.43 3.35
C GLU A 321 -23.56 0.42 1.88
N LYS A 322 -23.38 -0.72 1.21
CA LYS A 322 -23.93 -1.02 -0.11
C LYS A 322 -25.38 -1.46 0.00
N ILE A 323 -25.71 -2.24 1.03
CA ILE A 323 -27.08 -2.64 1.36
C ILE A 323 -27.48 -1.97 2.67
N LEU A 324 -28.39 -1.01 2.58
CA LEU A 324 -28.82 -0.20 3.71
C LEU A 324 -29.55 -1.04 4.76
N GLY A 325 -29.23 -0.81 6.03
CA GLY A 325 -29.92 -1.42 7.16
C GLY A 325 -29.91 -0.53 8.40
N PRO A 326 -30.73 -0.86 9.41
CA PRO A 326 -30.58 -0.27 10.73
C PRO A 326 -29.34 -0.83 11.45
N PRO A 327 -28.94 -0.21 12.58
CA PRO A 327 -27.96 -0.80 13.50
C PRO A 327 -28.45 -2.16 14.00
N ASP A 328 -27.58 -3.16 14.12
CA ASP A 328 -27.88 -4.48 14.66
C ASP A 328 -27.06 -4.85 15.92
N GLN A 329 -27.60 -5.76 16.71
CA GLN A 329 -26.93 -6.22 17.92
C GLN A 329 -25.64 -6.99 17.58
N PRO A 330 -24.60 -6.95 18.44
CA PRO A 330 -23.32 -7.62 18.16
C PRO A 330 -23.44 -9.15 18.22
N SER A 331 -22.73 -9.85 17.34
CA SER A 331 -22.71 -11.32 17.25
C SER A 331 -22.14 -12.04 18.48
N THR A 332 -21.51 -11.29 19.38
CA THR A 332 -20.79 -11.80 20.57
C THR A 332 -21.64 -11.78 21.83
N LYS A 333 -22.88 -11.29 21.74
CA LYS A 333 -23.82 -11.19 22.85
C LYS A 333 -25.08 -12.01 22.53
N PRO A 334 -25.76 -12.57 23.56
CA PRO A 334 -27.11 -13.10 23.37
C PRO A 334 -28.03 -11.97 22.87
N ALA A 335 -29.19 -12.29 22.30
CA ALA A 335 -30.17 -11.28 21.93
C ALA A 335 -30.46 -10.37 23.15
N LEU A 336 -30.00 -9.13 23.07
CA LEU A 336 -30.01 -8.12 24.11
C LEU A 336 -31.29 -7.29 24.11
N GLY A 337 -32.03 -7.30 23.00
CA GLY A 337 -33.21 -6.46 22.80
C GLY A 337 -34.26 -7.05 21.86
N SER A 338 -35.39 -6.34 21.78
CA SER A 338 -36.58 -6.72 21.03
C SER A 338 -36.53 -6.35 19.54
N ILE A 339 -35.68 -5.38 19.18
CA ILE A 339 -35.51 -4.87 17.81
C ILE A 339 -34.08 -5.09 17.30
N TRP A 340 -33.96 -5.11 15.97
CA TRP A 340 -32.69 -5.16 15.22
C TRP A 340 -31.67 -6.16 15.82
N GLN A 341 -32.13 -7.40 15.96
CA GLN A 341 -31.26 -8.50 16.36
C GLN A 341 -30.12 -8.68 15.35
N TYR A 342 -29.00 -9.26 15.82
CA TYR A 342 -27.85 -9.56 14.98
C TYR A 342 -28.27 -10.25 13.68
N ASN A 343 -27.90 -9.67 12.54
CA ASN A 343 -28.20 -10.21 11.24
C ASN A 343 -26.90 -10.54 10.50
N PRO A 344 -26.53 -11.82 10.34
CA PRO A 344 -25.30 -12.21 9.65
C PRO A 344 -25.31 -11.88 8.14
N SER A 345 -26.46 -11.48 7.58
CA SER A 345 -26.59 -11.03 6.19
C SER A 345 -26.63 -9.50 6.05
N ALA A 346 -26.56 -8.76 7.16
CA ALA A 346 -26.46 -7.30 7.12
C ALA A 346 -25.10 -6.86 6.56
N ASP A 347 -25.06 -5.64 6.05
CA ASP A 347 -23.83 -5.02 5.55
C ASP A 347 -23.03 -4.42 6.71
N HIS A 348 -22.18 -5.23 7.34
CA HIS A 348 -21.26 -4.77 8.40
C HIS A 348 -20.08 -3.96 7.81
N ASN A 349 -20.38 -2.80 7.25
CA ASN A 349 -19.45 -1.91 6.52
C ASN A 349 -18.22 -1.47 7.35
N ALA A 350 -18.32 -1.42 8.68
CA ALA A 350 -17.17 -1.14 9.53
C ALA A 350 -16.11 -2.24 9.44
N GLY A 351 -16.53 -3.49 9.17
CA GLY A 351 -15.64 -4.63 8.90
C GLY A 351 -14.97 -4.59 7.53
N PHE A 352 -15.37 -3.67 6.64
CA PHE A 352 -14.66 -3.35 5.40
C PHE A 352 -13.88 -2.03 5.50
N SER A 353 -13.77 -1.45 6.70
CA SER A 353 -13.13 -0.16 6.90
C SER A 353 -11.78 -0.35 7.60
N THR A 354 -10.69 -0.30 6.85
CA THR A 354 -9.32 -0.48 7.36
C THR A 354 -8.90 0.73 8.23
N LYS A 355 -8.79 0.51 9.53
CA LYS A 355 -8.24 1.49 10.49
C LYS A 355 -6.72 1.59 10.32
N CYS A 356 -6.15 2.75 10.67
CA CYS A 356 -4.71 3.00 10.65
C CYS A 356 -4.06 2.63 9.31
N ALA A 357 -4.75 2.90 8.19
CA ALA A 357 -4.28 2.50 6.87
C ALA A 357 -2.98 3.23 6.50
N THR A 358 -1.93 2.47 6.16
CA THR A 358 -0.62 3.01 5.76
C THR A 358 -0.24 2.67 4.33
N MET A 359 -0.91 1.69 3.72
CA MET A 359 -0.64 1.27 2.34
C MET A 359 -1.92 0.99 1.56
N ILE A 360 -1.94 1.43 0.31
CA ILE A 360 -2.95 1.09 -0.69
C ILE A 360 -2.25 0.43 -1.88
N LYS A 361 -2.38 -0.89 -2.00
CA LYS A 361 -1.94 -1.64 -3.20
C LYS A 361 -3.01 -1.53 -4.28
N VAL A 362 -2.59 -1.29 -5.51
CA VAL A 362 -3.44 -1.21 -6.69
C VAL A 362 -3.11 -2.39 -7.59
N ASP A 363 -4.06 -3.29 -7.77
CA ASP A 363 -3.86 -4.56 -8.47
C ASP A 363 -4.52 -4.60 -9.84
N PRO A 364 -4.02 -5.45 -10.76
CA PRO A 364 -2.84 -6.31 -10.59
C PRO A 364 -1.53 -5.51 -10.67
N LEU A 365 -0.49 -5.97 -9.96
CA LEU A 365 0.86 -5.43 -10.14
C LEU A 365 1.27 -5.46 -11.63
N PRO A 366 1.95 -4.41 -12.15
CA PRO A 366 2.47 -4.43 -13.51
C PRO A 366 3.42 -5.61 -13.76
N ASP A 367 3.40 -6.15 -14.98
CA ASP A 367 4.29 -7.25 -15.37
C ASP A 367 5.76 -6.92 -15.09
N GLY A 368 6.49 -7.91 -14.57
CA GLY A 368 7.90 -7.75 -14.20
C GLY A 368 8.14 -6.94 -12.91
N THR A 369 7.08 -6.61 -12.18
CA THR A 369 7.18 -5.94 -10.87
C THR A 369 6.83 -6.85 -9.70
N THR A 370 7.23 -6.43 -8.50
CA THR A 370 6.92 -7.07 -7.20
C THR A 370 6.55 -5.99 -6.18
N ASP A 371 5.99 -6.39 -5.03
CA ASP A 371 5.62 -5.51 -3.93
C ASP A 371 6.79 -4.61 -3.48
N ILE A 372 6.43 -3.45 -2.91
CA ILE A 372 7.38 -2.54 -2.25
C ILE A 372 7.94 -3.16 -0.97
N ASP A 373 8.99 -2.56 -0.42
CA ASP A 373 9.34 -2.86 0.97
C ASP A 373 8.27 -2.28 1.90
N VAL A 374 7.38 -3.14 2.37
CA VAL A 374 6.24 -2.78 3.22
C VAL A 374 6.65 -2.35 4.63
N MET A 375 7.89 -2.66 5.06
CA MET A 375 8.38 -2.32 6.41
C MET A 375 8.64 -0.83 6.56
N GLU A 376 9.08 -0.18 5.49
CA GLU A 376 9.23 1.27 5.44
C GLU A 376 7.89 2.00 5.55
N ALA A 377 6.78 1.35 5.18
CA ALA A 377 5.43 1.91 5.16
C ALA A 377 4.55 1.46 6.35
N GLY A 378 5.18 1.10 7.47
CA GLY A 378 4.55 0.60 8.69
C GLY A 378 4.11 1.61 9.73
N TRP A 379 4.38 1.30 11.00
CA TRP A 379 4.19 2.20 12.15
C TRP A 379 4.91 3.54 11.96
N GLY A 380 6.07 3.56 11.31
CA GLY A 380 6.73 4.81 10.94
C GLY A 380 5.86 5.74 10.09
N TYR A 381 4.96 5.19 9.26
CA TYR A 381 4.02 5.98 8.45
C TYR A 381 2.79 6.43 9.25
N VAL A 382 2.39 5.67 10.27
CA VAL A 382 1.42 6.12 11.27
C VAL A 382 1.95 7.39 11.96
N ASP A 383 3.18 7.33 12.47
CA ASP A 383 3.81 8.45 13.20
C ASP A 383 4.06 9.67 12.31
N GLN A 384 4.50 9.44 11.08
CA GLN A 384 4.80 10.51 10.12
C GLN A 384 3.55 11.07 9.43
N GLY A 385 2.38 10.45 9.63
CA GLY A 385 1.16 10.80 8.89
C GLY A 385 1.35 10.64 7.39
N LYS A 386 1.88 9.50 6.94
CA LYS A 386 2.12 9.17 5.54
C LYS A 386 1.32 7.95 5.11
N ILE A 387 0.99 7.90 3.83
CA ILE A 387 0.40 6.72 3.19
C ILE A 387 1.09 6.48 1.85
N VAL A 388 1.37 5.23 1.53
CA VAL A 388 1.88 4.85 0.20
C VAL A 388 0.75 4.26 -0.64
N VAL A 389 0.69 4.68 -1.90
CA VAL A 389 -0.13 4.06 -2.95
C VAL A 389 0.82 3.42 -3.94
N TYR A 390 0.68 2.13 -4.22
CA TYR A 390 1.62 1.40 -5.08
C TYR A 390 0.95 0.36 -5.96
N GLY A 391 1.65 -0.16 -6.97
CA GLY A 391 1.17 -1.21 -7.86
C GLY A 391 0.90 -0.70 -9.27
N ALA A 392 -0.32 -0.90 -9.76
CA ALA A 392 -0.77 -0.53 -11.11
C ALA A 392 -0.87 0.99 -11.31
N LEU A 393 0.26 1.69 -11.28
CA LEU A 393 0.38 3.12 -11.52
C LEU A 393 1.15 3.39 -12.81
N GLN A 394 0.82 4.50 -13.45
CA GLN A 394 1.47 4.96 -14.68
C GLN A 394 2.69 5.80 -14.34
N GLY A 395 3.83 5.48 -14.95
CA GLY A 395 5.03 6.30 -14.87
C GLY A 395 5.15 7.38 -15.95
N PRO A 396 6.36 7.94 -16.13
CA PRO A 396 6.63 8.94 -17.15
C PRO A 396 6.22 8.42 -18.53
N GLN A 397 5.76 9.31 -19.40
CA GLN A 397 5.25 8.92 -20.72
C GLN A 397 6.32 9.19 -21.78
N PRO A 398 7.05 8.18 -22.28
CA PRO A 398 8.09 8.40 -23.26
C PRO A 398 7.49 9.00 -24.54
N ILE A 399 8.20 9.89 -25.21
CA ILE A 399 7.77 10.53 -26.46
C ILE A 399 8.75 10.20 -27.58
N PHE A 400 10.03 10.48 -27.37
CA PHE A 400 11.08 10.29 -28.38
C PHE A 400 12.33 9.67 -27.73
N PRO A 401 13.00 8.69 -28.38
CA PRO A 401 12.61 8.04 -29.64
C PRO A 401 11.27 7.29 -29.54
N ALA A 402 10.48 7.31 -30.62
CA ALA A 402 9.22 6.56 -30.66
C ALA A 402 9.51 5.05 -30.62
N ALA A 403 8.55 4.25 -30.13
CA ALA A 403 8.70 2.80 -30.11
C ALA A 403 8.90 2.25 -31.54
N GLY A 404 9.94 1.45 -31.73
CA GLY A 404 10.32 0.90 -33.04
C GLY A 404 10.94 1.92 -34.00
N ALA A 405 11.26 3.14 -33.55
CA ALA A 405 11.86 4.15 -34.43
C ALA A 405 13.19 3.66 -35.00
N THR A 406 13.37 3.83 -36.31
CA THR A 406 14.64 3.55 -36.99
C THR A 406 15.34 4.85 -37.36
N LYS A 407 16.65 4.78 -37.63
CA LYS A 407 17.45 5.94 -38.04
C LYS A 407 17.38 7.07 -37.00
N VAL A 408 17.45 6.74 -35.71
CA VAL A 408 17.64 7.73 -34.65
C VAL A 408 19.08 8.24 -34.67
N ASN A 409 19.32 9.55 -34.48
CA ASN A 409 20.70 10.06 -34.38
C ASN A 409 21.41 9.37 -33.19
N TRP A 410 22.68 9.01 -33.33
CA TRP A 410 23.48 8.41 -32.26
C TRP A 410 24.42 9.41 -31.57
N HIS A 411 24.68 10.57 -32.20
CA HIS A 411 25.61 11.57 -31.71
C HIS A 411 25.08 13.01 -31.90
N PRO A 412 24.31 13.54 -30.94
CA PRO A 412 23.66 12.80 -29.86
C PRO A 412 22.31 12.20 -30.27
N ALA A 413 21.92 11.13 -29.59
CA ALA A 413 20.54 10.66 -29.51
C ALA A 413 19.75 11.54 -28.55
N PHE A 414 18.57 12.00 -28.98
CA PHE A 414 17.67 12.81 -28.16
C PHE A 414 16.64 11.92 -27.48
N PHE A 415 16.35 12.20 -26.21
CA PHE A 415 15.33 11.52 -25.41
C PHE A 415 14.36 12.55 -24.86
N MET A 416 13.07 12.22 -24.86
CA MET A 416 12.01 13.13 -24.45
C MET A 416 10.81 12.38 -23.88
N TRP A 417 10.22 12.89 -22.81
CA TRP A 417 9.06 12.31 -22.13
C TRP A 417 8.15 13.37 -21.50
N LYS A 418 6.94 12.98 -21.10
CA LYS A 418 6.11 13.74 -20.15
C LYS A 418 6.30 13.18 -18.75
N HIS A 419 6.08 14.02 -17.74
CA HIS A 419 5.98 13.57 -16.36
C HIS A 419 4.85 12.56 -16.16
N SER A 420 4.89 11.84 -15.04
CA SER A 420 3.88 10.83 -14.72
C SER A 420 2.50 11.44 -14.52
N PRO A 421 1.43 10.75 -14.95
CA PRO A 421 0.07 11.15 -14.65
C PRO A 421 -0.16 11.33 -13.14
N GLY A 422 -1.01 12.29 -12.76
CA GLY A 422 -1.35 12.57 -11.36
C GLY A 422 -0.30 13.38 -10.57
N VAL A 423 0.96 13.39 -11.01
CA VAL A 423 2.04 14.14 -10.34
C VAL A 423 2.22 15.50 -11.00
N GLU A 424 2.26 16.57 -10.19
CA GLU A 424 2.62 17.87 -10.73
C GLU A 424 4.09 17.88 -11.06
N ARG A 425 4.44 18.48 -12.20
CA ARG A 425 5.83 18.57 -12.63
C ARG A 425 6.74 19.24 -11.59
N LYS A 426 6.23 20.11 -10.71
CA LYS A 426 7.01 20.76 -9.64
C LYS A 426 7.38 19.80 -8.49
N ASP A 427 6.66 18.70 -8.33
CA ASP A 427 6.83 17.74 -7.23
C ASP A 427 7.90 16.67 -7.60
N ILE A 428 8.39 16.66 -8.84
CA ILE A 428 9.43 15.74 -9.31
C ILE A 428 10.81 16.36 -9.09
N VAL A 429 11.65 15.68 -8.33
CA VAL A 429 13.00 16.13 -7.97
C VAL A 429 14.04 15.70 -9.00
N SER A 430 13.91 14.51 -9.59
CA SER A 430 14.84 14.02 -10.60
C SER A 430 14.20 12.97 -11.51
N TYR A 431 14.87 12.68 -12.63
CA TYR A 431 14.59 11.52 -13.46
C TYR A 431 15.81 10.61 -13.53
N LYS A 432 15.57 9.32 -13.66
CA LYS A 432 16.55 8.31 -14.03
C LYS A 432 16.20 7.79 -15.43
N LEU A 433 17.06 8.07 -16.40
CA LEU A 433 16.95 7.49 -17.75
C LEU A 433 17.80 6.23 -17.81
N GLU A 434 17.17 5.11 -18.13
CA GLU A 434 17.84 3.82 -18.28
C GLU A 434 17.77 3.37 -19.74
N TYR A 435 18.87 2.87 -20.28
CA TYR A 435 18.92 2.30 -21.61
C TYR A 435 19.87 1.11 -21.70
N THR A 436 19.60 0.19 -22.61
CA THR A 436 20.43 -0.98 -22.84
C THR A 436 20.43 -1.41 -24.31
N LYS A 437 21.48 -2.12 -24.73
CA LYS A 437 21.54 -2.84 -26.00
C LYS A 437 21.36 -4.35 -25.84
N ASP A 438 21.18 -4.82 -24.61
CA ASP A 438 20.90 -6.20 -24.26
C ASP A 438 19.40 -6.49 -24.41
N GLU A 439 19.06 -7.44 -25.28
CA GLU A 439 17.66 -7.81 -25.56
C GLU A 439 17.01 -8.52 -24.36
N THR A 440 17.80 -9.06 -23.43
CA THR A 440 17.29 -9.73 -22.22
C THR A 440 16.84 -8.74 -21.15
N LEU A 441 17.15 -7.45 -21.32
CA LEU A 441 16.77 -6.36 -20.40
C LEU A 441 17.34 -6.53 -18.99
N THR A 442 18.49 -7.18 -18.85
CA THR A 442 19.11 -7.45 -17.53
C THR A 442 20.21 -6.46 -17.18
N ASP A 443 20.90 -5.90 -18.18
CA ASP A 443 22.01 -4.95 -17.97
C ASP A 443 21.67 -3.52 -18.46
N TRP A 444 21.33 -2.61 -17.54
CA TRP A 444 20.91 -1.24 -17.86
C TRP A 444 22.00 -0.19 -17.59
N THR A 445 22.31 0.62 -18.60
CA THR A 445 23.07 1.87 -18.40
C THR A 445 22.15 2.96 -17.86
N THR A 446 22.59 3.65 -16.81
CA THR A 446 21.79 4.65 -16.08
C THR A 446 22.34 6.05 -16.21
N VAL A 447 21.46 7.03 -16.47
CA VAL A 447 21.78 8.47 -16.48
C VAL A 447 20.82 9.21 -15.54
N MET A 448 21.39 9.84 -14.51
CA MET A 448 20.64 10.69 -13.59
C MET A 448 20.45 12.10 -14.18
N ILE A 449 19.23 12.60 -14.10
CA ILE A 449 18.82 13.91 -14.63
C ILE A 449 18.23 14.71 -13.48
N GLU A 450 19.07 15.54 -12.89
CA GLU A 450 18.68 16.45 -11.80
C GLU A 450 17.80 17.58 -12.32
N ARG A 451 16.73 17.91 -11.60
CA ARG A 451 15.93 19.10 -11.91
C ARG A 451 16.34 20.25 -11.01
N SER A 452 16.94 21.28 -11.62
CA SER A 452 17.26 22.49 -10.85
C SER A 452 15.99 23.23 -10.44
N ALA A 453 15.89 23.56 -9.15
CA ALA A 453 14.78 24.32 -8.55
C ALA A 453 14.51 25.67 -9.25
N LYS A 454 15.51 26.23 -9.98
CA LYS A 454 15.39 27.48 -10.73
C LYS A 454 14.52 27.39 -11.99
N LYS A 455 14.37 26.22 -12.63
CA LYS A 455 13.51 26.05 -13.83
C LYS A 455 12.05 25.70 -13.53
N ALA A 456 11.71 25.39 -12.28
CA ALA A 456 10.35 25.00 -11.88
C ALA A 456 9.37 26.19 -11.72
N ARG A 457 9.85 27.45 -11.78
CA ARG A 457 9.04 28.66 -11.56
C ARG A 457 8.41 29.28 -12.81
N MET A 458 8.59 28.72 -14.01
CA MET A 458 8.01 29.28 -15.24
C MET A 458 6.89 28.40 -15.79
N HIS A 459 5.67 28.91 -15.63
CA HIS A 459 4.41 28.59 -16.32
C HIS A 459 3.88 27.14 -16.33
N PHE A 460 2.60 27.03 -15.95
CA PHE A 460 1.72 25.89 -16.23
C PHE A 460 1.53 25.78 -17.75
N ASP A 461 2.39 25.03 -18.42
CA ASP A 461 2.12 24.51 -19.74
C ASP A 461 1.97 22.96 -19.64
N PRO A 462 0.78 22.40 -19.87
CA PRO A 462 0.57 20.95 -19.86
C PRO A 462 1.33 20.20 -20.98
N MET A 463 2.01 20.93 -21.88
CA MET A 463 2.90 20.37 -22.90
C MET A 463 4.39 20.42 -22.55
N VAL A 464 4.82 20.84 -21.36
CA VAL A 464 6.28 20.85 -21.08
C VAL A 464 6.84 19.43 -21.03
N LYS A 465 7.82 19.18 -21.91
CA LYS A 465 8.50 17.90 -22.07
C LYS A 465 9.86 17.97 -21.40
N ASP A 466 10.16 16.94 -20.61
CA ASP A 466 11.51 16.74 -20.09
C ASP A 466 12.34 15.97 -21.12
N ASN A 467 13.63 16.28 -21.19
CA ASN A 467 14.49 15.76 -22.23
C ASN A 467 15.97 15.70 -21.80
N THR A 468 16.72 14.87 -22.52
CA THR A 468 18.18 14.80 -22.42
C THR A 468 18.78 14.28 -23.73
N THR A 469 20.10 14.28 -23.82
CA THR A 469 20.86 13.79 -24.97
C THR A 469 21.96 12.85 -24.54
N ILE A 470 22.12 11.73 -25.25
CA ILE A 470 23.16 10.71 -24.97
C ILE A 470 23.92 10.38 -26.26
N ILE A 471 25.21 10.08 -26.14
CA ILE A 471 26.00 9.54 -27.25
C ILE A 471 25.89 8.01 -27.22
N LEU A 472 25.45 7.42 -28.33
CA LEU A 472 25.22 5.99 -28.51
C LEU A 472 26.08 5.41 -29.64
N GLU A 473 26.08 4.10 -29.78
CA GLU A 473 26.71 3.42 -30.92
C GLU A 473 25.85 3.60 -32.19
N PRO A 474 26.48 3.78 -33.37
CA PRO A 474 25.76 3.79 -34.65
C PRO A 474 25.27 2.38 -35.03
N ASN A 475 24.15 2.30 -35.75
CA ASN A 475 23.56 1.05 -36.23
C ASN A 475 23.27 0.00 -35.13
N THR A 476 22.87 0.47 -33.94
CA THR A 476 22.61 -0.38 -32.78
C THR A 476 21.16 -0.23 -32.33
N ARG A 477 20.53 -1.34 -31.95
CA ARG A 477 19.21 -1.34 -31.32
C ARG A 477 19.37 -1.10 -29.82
N TYR A 478 18.51 -0.25 -29.27
CA TYR A 478 18.45 0.06 -27.86
C TYR A 478 17.04 -0.11 -27.32
N TRP A 479 16.93 -0.49 -26.05
CA TRP A 479 15.75 -0.38 -25.21
C TRP A 479 15.96 0.73 -24.20
N TRP A 480 14.91 1.46 -23.84
CA TRP A 480 15.00 2.55 -22.87
C TRP A 480 13.70 2.72 -22.07
N ARG A 481 13.85 3.24 -20.86
CA ARG A 481 12.76 3.61 -19.94
C ARG A 481 13.18 4.78 -19.07
N VAL A 482 12.21 5.45 -18.45
CA VAL A 482 12.43 6.57 -17.53
C VAL A 482 11.72 6.32 -16.22
N THR A 483 12.43 6.52 -15.12
CA THR A 483 11.89 6.55 -13.77
C THR A 483 11.84 7.99 -13.28
N ASP A 484 10.76 8.39 -12.62
CA ASP A 484 10.73 9.63 -11.85
C ASP A 484 10.95 9.39 -10.36
N LEU A 485 11.46 10.41 -9.68
CA LEU A 485 11.53 10.50 -8.23
C LEU A 485 10.80 11.76 -7.79
N ASP A 486 9.80 11.62 -6.91
CA ASP A 486 9.09 12.75 -6.32
C ASP A 486 9.73 13.22 -5.00
N GLU A 487 9.31 14.39 -4.51
CA GLU A 487 9.81 15.01 -3.27
C GLU A 487 9.59 14.17 -2.00
N ASN A 488 8.68 13.21 -2.04
CA ASN A 488 8.38 12.32 -0.92
C ASN A 488 9.11 10.98 -1.03
N GLY A 489 9.93 10.77 -2.07
CA GLY A 489 10.63 9.52 -2.33
C GLY A 489 9.85 8.51 -3.17
N GLY A 490 8.65 8.87 -3.66
CA GLY A 490 7.86 8.04 -4.55
C GLY A 490 8.51 7.88 -5.92
N THR A 491 8.41 6.69 -6.51
CA THR A 491 8.99 6.39 -7.82
C THR A 491 8.02 5.66 -8.74
N THR A 492 7.95 6.07 -10.00
CA THR A 492 7.23 5.32 -11.04
C THR A 492 8.11 5.17 -12.27
N VAL A 493 7.91 4.09 -13.01
CA VAL A 493 8.69 3.78 -14.21
C VAL A 493 7.80 3.75 -15.44
N SER A 494 8.33 4.25 -16.55
CA SER A 494 7.67 4.16 -17.85
C SER A 494 7.66 2.74 -18.39
N SER A 495 6.79 2.47 -19.37
CA SER A 495 6.97 1.29 -20.22
C SER A 495 8.31 1.35 -20.97
N VAL A 496 8.87 0.18 -21.27
CA VAL A 496 10.09 0.04 -22.06
C VAL A 496 9.77 0.31 -23.54
N ARG A 497 10.61 1.09 -24.21
CA ARG A 497 10.57 1.31 -25.66
C ARG A 497 11.86 0.86 -26.31
N SER A 498 11.80 0.46 -27.58
CA SER A 498 13.00 0.20 -28.37
C SER A 498 13.13 1.12 -29.58
N PHE A 499 14.36 1.34 -30.05
CA PHE A 499 14.67 2.08 -31.29
C PHE A 499 16.03 1.64 -31.86
N THR A 500 16.33 2.03 -33.10
CA THR A 500 17.61 1.73 -33.77
C THR A 500 18.28 3.02 -34.27
N THR A 501 19.57 3.16 -33.99
CA THR A 501 20.36 4.31 -34.40
C THR A 501 20.76 4.27 -35.88
N LYS A 502 21.05 5.44 -36.48
CA LYS A 502 21.58 5.56 -37.84
C LYS A 502 22.96 4.90 -37.94
N ALA A 503 23.28 4.38 -39.12
CA ALA A 503 24.66 4.01 -39.46
C ALA A 503 25.58 5.24 -39.46
N LYS A 504 26.88 4.99 -39.28
CA LYS A 504 27.91 6.03 -39.42
C LYS A 504 27.97 6.48 -40.90
N PRO A 505 28.02 7.80 -41.19
CA PRO A 505 28.22 8.27 -42.55
C PRO A 505 29.51 7.68 -43.12
N ALA A 506 29.47 7.15 -44.34
CA ALA A 506 30.70 6.79 -45.06
C ALA A 506 31.57 8.05 -45.18
N ARG A 507 32.87 7.95 -44.84
CA ARG A 507 33.83 9.03 -45.16
C ARG A 507 33.83 9.17 -46.68
N LYS A 508 33.39 10.32 -47.17
CA LYS A 508 33.51 10.69 -48.58
C LYS A 508 34.95 11.08 -48.88
#